data_AF-A0A8T9S593-F1
#
_entry.id   AF-A0A8T9S593-F1
#
_cell.length_a   1.000
_cell.length_b   1.000
_cell.length_c   1.000
_cell.angle_alpha   90.00
_cell.angle_beta   90.00
_cell.angle_gamma   90.00
#
_symmetry.space_group_name_H-M   'P 1'
#
loop_
_entity.id
_entity.type
_entity.pdbx_description
1 polymer ?
#
loop_
_entity_poly.entity_id
_entity_poly.type
_entity_poly.pdbx_seq_one_letter_code
_entity_poly.pdbx_strand_id
1 'polypeptide(L)'
;MKKIFPVLSVLMFLVGIATMAALQFPAQAHALAMSVPHGPELLTVLVGTGGSALACVVVPIAEIVEDDCPNPGGLTDLHVIRRRELEDFPEPDADKVTISTALVPKAGCGFVPWAFAADSGEINHKSSGDAGSQSISHDLSVYIPRGSATTDAVIQAALNGDFVVIGRDSNGNQRIAGDKRRGVKFEHDYKSGKKGNDKNGTDFKFSGEGFTHVPYYYTAAIPLKA
;
A
#
# COMPACT_ATOMS: atom_id res chain seq x y z
N MET A 1 24.59 0.64 9.81
CA MET A 1 24.59 1.86 8.98
C MET A 1 25.28 1.55 7.66
N LYS A 2 24.50 1.25 6.60
CA LYS A 2 25.00 0.85 5.29
C LYS A 2 25.14 2.08 4.38
N LYS A 3 26.23 2.09 3.59
CA LYS A 3 26.74 3.17 2.75
C LYS A 3 25.74 3.56 1.65
N ILE A 4 25.00 4.67 1.82
CA ILE A 4 24.14 5.28 0.78
C ILE A 4 24.93 6.33 -0.05
N PHE A 5 26.15 6.65 0.34
CA PHE A 5 26.95 7.73 -0.24
C PHE A 5 27.37 7.62 -1.73
N PRO A 6 27.60 6.43 -2.35
CA PRO A 6 28.15 6.43 -3.71
C PRO A 6 27.12 6.74 -4.81
N VAL A 7 25.83 6.46 -4.58
CA VAL A 7 24.79 6.61 -5.64
C VAL A 7 24.44 8.08 -5.86
N LEU A 8 24.32 8.87 -4.78
CA LEU A 8 24.01 10.29 -4.87
C LEU A 8 25.14 11.08 -5.54
N SER A 9 26.40 10.67 -5.29
CA SER A 9 27.56 11.34 -5.87
C SER A 9 27.72 11.07 -7.38
N VAL A 10 27.37 9.86 -7.84
CA VAL A 10 27.36 9.52 -9.27
C VAL A 10 26.21 10.22 -9.99
N LEU A 11 25.03 10.30 -9.37
CA LEU A 11 23.88 11.01 -9.94
C LEU A 11 24.18 12.51 -10.10
N MET A 12 24.74 13.15 -9.06
CA MET A 12 25.17 14.56 -9.12
C MET A 12 26.24 14.81 -10.17
N PHE A 13 27.18 13.87 -10.34
CA PHE A 13 28.22 13.96 -11.37
C PHE A 13 27.65 13.84 -12.79
N LEU A 14 26.70 12.92 -13.01
CA LEU A 14 26.01 12.77 -14.30
C LEU A 14 25.13 13.98 -14.63
N VAL A 15 24.45 14.54 -13.63
CA VAL A 15 23.69 15.80 -13.78
C VAL A 15 24.62 16.95 -14.14
N GLY A 16 25.81 17.02 -13.53
CA GLY A 16 26.85 18.00 -13.84
C GLY A 16 27.38 17.89 -15.27
N ILE A 17 27.63 16.68 -15.76
CA ILE A 17 28.05 16.46 -17.15
C ILE A 17 26.94 16.83 -18.13
N ALA A 18 25.69 16.46 -17.84
CA ALA A 18 24.55 16.79 -18.69
C ALA A 18 24.30 18.31 -18.76
N THR A 19 24.48 19.04 -17.66
CA THR A 19 24.39 20.51 -17.65
C THR A 19 25.55 21.18 -18.40
N MET A 20 26.77 20.66 -18.27
CA MET A 20 27.92 21.17 -19.04
C MET A 20 27.76 20.92 -20.54
N ALA A 21 27.23 19.76 -20.94
CA ALA A 21 26.96 19.45 -22.34
C ALA A 21 25.85 20.34 -22.93
N ALA A 22 24.79 20.64 -22.15
CA ALA A 22 23.72 21.54 -22.57
C ALA A 22 24.19 23.00 -22.77
N LEU A 23 25.21 23.44 -22.03
CA LEU A 23 25.82 24.76 -22.19
C LEU A 23 26.68 24.89 -23.46
N GLN A 24 27.29 23.79 -23.93
CA GLN A 24 28.18 23.82 -25.10
C GLN A 24 27.42 23.70 -26.44
N PHE A 25 26.20 23.17 -26.44
CA PHE A 25 25.41 22.93 -27.66
C PHE A 25 23.96 23.44 -27.54
N PRO A 26 23.73 24.76 -27.43
CA PRO A 26 22.39 25.33 -27.17
C PRO A 26 21.36 25.00 -28.27
N ALA A 27 21.80 24.84 -29.52
CA ALA A 27 20.92 24.46 -30.64
C ALA A 27 20.48 22.98 -30.62
N GLN A 28 21.21 22.11 -29.90
CA GLN A 28 20.88 20.69 -29.76
C GLN A 28 20.12 20.38 -28.45
N ALA A 29 20.24 21.25 -27.43
CA ALA A 29 19.49 21.14 -26.17
C ALA A 29 17.97 21.28 -26.37
N HIS A 30 17.53 22.06 -27.37
CA HIS A 30 16.11 22.16 -27.74
C HIS A 30 15.54 20.85 -28.31
N ALA A 31 16.36 19.96 -28.87
CA ALA A 31 15.91 18.67 -29.40
C ALA A 31 15.80 17.58 -28.33
N LEU A 32 16.52 17.72 -27.20
CA LEU A 32 16.48 16.76 -26.09
C LEU A 32 15.28 16.97 -25.14
N ALA A 33 14.58 18.10 -25.25
CA ALA A 33 13.36 18.38 -24.49
C ALA A 33 12.10 17.66 -25.03
N MET A 34 12.20 16.99 -26.18
CA MET A 34 11.05 16.31 -26.83
C MET A 34 11.37 14.86 -27.17
N SER A 35 11.55 14.00 -26.17
CA SER A 35 11.15 12.57 -26.21
C SER A 35 11.81 11.80 -25.07
N VAL A 36 11.15 11.77 -23.92
CA VAL A 36 11.26 10.61 -23.03
C VAL A 36 9.84 10.11 -22.79
N PRO A 37 9.41 9.02 -23.43
CA PRO A 37 8.12 8.44 -23.14
C PRO A 37 8.18 7.72 -21.79
N HIS A 38 7.29 8.17 -20.88
CA HIS A 38 6.63 7.37 -19.84
C HIS A 38 7.50 7.03 -18.62
N GLY A 39 7.62 8.00 -17.72
CA GLY A 39 7.78 7.79 -16.29
C GLY A 39 6.84 8.76 -15.54
N PRO A 40 6.29 8.39 -14.37
CA PRO A 40 5.27 9.18 -13.67
C PRO A 40 5.79 10.49 -13.04
N GLU A 41 7.06 10.84 -13.23
CA GLU A 41 7.66 12.08 -12.71
C GLU A 41 8.42 12.77 -13.86
N LEU A 42 7.78 13.79 -14.44
CA LEU A 42 8.35 14.55 -15.55
C LEU A 42 9.15 15.72 -14.94
N LEU A 43 10.45 15.50 -14.70
CA LEU A 43 11.36 16.56 -14.31
C LEU A 43 11.67 17.41 -15.54
N THR A 44 10.98 18.53 -15.70
CA THR A 44 11.28 19.47 -16.79
C THR A 44 12.33 20.45 -16.29
N VAL A 45 13.53 20.41 -16.88
CA VAL A 45 14.59 21.39 -16.61
C VAL A 45 14.51 22.49 -17.67
N LEU A 46 13.98 23.64 -17.30
CA LEU A 46 14.01 24.85 -18.13
C LEU A 46 15.32 25.58 -17.88
N VAL A 47 16.21 25.58 -18.87
CA VAL A 47 17.47 26.35 -18.80
C VAL A 47 17.21 27.73 -19.40
N GLY A 48 17.19 28.77 -18.55
CA GLY A 48 17.09 30.16 -18.99
C GLY A 48 18.43 30.64 -19.57
N THR A 49 18.37 31.61 -20.49
CA THR A 49 19.54 32.23 -21.16
C THR A 49 20.50 32.98 -20.22
N GLY A 50 20.15 33.11 -18.93
CA GLY A 50 21.00 33.68 -17.87
C GLY A 50 21.69 32.65 -16.96
N GLY A 51 21.71 31.36 -17.31
CA GLY A 51 22.40 30.32 -16.53
C GLY A 51 21.64 29.81 -15.30
N SER A 52 20.37 30.19 -15.13
CA SER A 52 19.50 29.63 -14.10
C SER A 52 18.68 28.47 -14.69
N ALA A 53 18.79 27.29 -14.08
CA ALA A 53 17.95 26.14 -14.40
C ALA A 53 16.80 26.06 -13.39
N LEU A 54 15.56 26.13 -13.89
CA LEU A 54 14.36 25.86 -13.08
C LEU A 54 13.97 24.39 -13.30
N ALA A 55 14.01 23.61 -12.24
CA ALA A 55 13.43 22.28 -12.21
C ALA A 55 11.96 22.40 -11.80
N CYS A 56 11.05 22.09 -12.73
CA CYS A 56 9.63 21.97 -12.45
C CYS A 56 9.26 20.49 -12.37
N VAL A 57 8.69 20.07 -11.24
CA VAL A 57 8.11 18.73 -11.07
C VAL A 57 6.62 18.87 -11.34
N VAL A 58 6.14 18.30 -12.45
CA VAL A 58 4.71 18.26 -12.77
C VAL A 58 4.14 16.98 -12.18
N VAL A 59 3.18 17.10 -11.26
CA VAL A 59 2.40 15.97 -10.75
C VAL A 59 1.14 15.86 -11.62
N PRO A 60 0.94 14.77 -12.38
CA PRO A 60 -0.27 14.61 -13.17
C PRO A 60 -1.47 14.44 -12.22
N ILE A 61 -2.46 15.32 -12.35
CA ILE A 61 -3.77 15.14 -11.73
C ILE A 61 -4.67 14.49 -12.78
N ALA A 62 -5.06 13.24 -12.54
CA ALA A 62 -6.03 12.55 -13.40
C ALA A 62 -7.46 12.97 -13.05
N GLU A 63 -8.36 12.88 -14.02
CA GLU A 63 -9.79 13.06 -13.82
C GLU A 63 -10.35 11.86 -13.01
N ILE A 64 -11.20 12.16 -12.02
CA ILE A 64 -11.95 11.14 -11.28
C ILE A 64 -13.27 10.96 -12.01
N VAL A 65 -13.44 9.81 -12.66
CA VAL A 65 -14.69 9.44 -13.33
C VAL A 65 -15.58 8.69 -12.35
N GLU A 66 -16.80 9.17 -12.15
CA GLU A 66 -17.82 8.45 -11.39
C GLU A 66 -18.34 7.28 -12.22
N ASP A 67 -18.46 6.11 -11.60
CA ASP A 67 -19.07 4.93 -12.21
C ASP A 67 -20.52 4.82 -11.72
N ASP A 68 -21.49 4.84 -12.64
CA ASP A 68 -22.93 4.80 -12.33
C ASP A 68 -23.41 3.40 -11.83
N CYS A 69 -22.49 2.45 -11.63
CA CYS A 69 -22.81 1.14 -11.12
C CYS A 69 -23.18 1.17 -9.62
N PRO A 70 -24.13 0.33 -9.15
CA PRO A 70 -24.35 0.12 -7.72
C PRO A 70 -23.03 -0.26 -7.04
N ASN A 71 -22.65 0.50 -6.01
CA ASN A 71 -21.41 0.31 -5.26
C ASN A 71 -21.72 -0.28 -3.86
N PRO A 72 -22.03 -1.59 -3.75
CA PRO A 72 -22.17 -2.22 -2.46
C PRO A 72 -20.82 -2.14 -1.72
N GLY A 73 -20.84 -1.53 -0.53
CA GLY A 73 -19.67 -1.52 0.34
C GLY A 73 -19.45 -2.87 1.04
N GLY A 74 -18.48 -2.87 1.95
CA GLY A 74 -18.20 -4.00 2.84
C GLY A 74 -17.21 -5.02 2.27
N LEU A 75 -16.66 -5.82 3.18
CA LEU A 75 -15.76 -6.93 2.88
C LEU A 75 -16.52 -8.25 2.85
N THR A 76 -16.20 -9.08 1.85
CA THR A 76 -16.71 -10.44 1.71
C THR A 76 -15.72 -11.48 2.20
N ASP A 77 -14.43 -11.30 1.90
CA ASP A 77 -13.36 -12.24 2.26
C ASP A 77 -12.22 -11.52 2.98
N LEU A 78 -11.59 -12.20 3.95
CA LEU A 78 -10.38 -11.73 4.62
C LEU A 78 -9.35 -12.86 4.66
N HIS A 79 -8.14 -12.56 4.21
CA HIS A 79 -7.01 -13.47 4.21
C HIS A 79 -5.86 -12.85 4.98
N VAL A 80 -5.27 -13.59 5.90
CA VAL A 80 -4.26 -13.08 6.82
C VAL A 80 -2.99 -13.92 6.72
N ILE A 81 -1.83 -13.27 6.67
CA ILE A 81 -0.53 -13.91 6.84
C ILE A 81 0.33 -13.08 7.81
N ARG A 82 1.20 -13.72 8.59
CA ARG A 82 2.20 -12.97 9.37
C ARG A 82 3.21 -12.37 8.41
N ARG A 83 3.58 -11.11 8.61
CA ARG A 83 4.58 -10.42 7.77
C ARG A 83 5.90 -11.19 7.69
N ARG A 84 6.33 -11.81 8.79
CA ARG A 84 7.57 -12.61 8.84
C ARG A 84 7.53 -13.92 8.03
N GLU A 85 6.35 -14.36 7.63
CA GLU A 85 6.12 -15.56 6.82
C GLU A 85 6.11 -15.26 5.32
N LEU A 86 6.10 -13.98 4.94
CA LEU A 86 6.37 -13.56 3.57
C LEU A 86 7.89 -13.57 3.32
N GLU A 87 8.28 -14.24 2.26
CA GLU A 87 9.64 -14.22 1.74
C GLU A 87 9.84 -13.02 0.84
N ASP A 88 8.87 -12.79 -0.06
CA ASP A 88 8.89 -11.64 -0.94
C ASP A 88 7.55 -10.91 -1.08
N PHE A 89 7.68 -9.61 -1.32
CA PHE A 89 6.59 -8.69 -1.58
C PHE A 89 6.98 -7.91 -2.84
N PRO A 90 6.32 -8.17 -3.98
CA PRO A 90 6.68 -7.54 -5.23
C PRO A 90 6.42 -6.03 -5.15
N GLU A 91 7.22 -5.27 -5.89
CA GLU A 91 6.97 -3.85 -6.08
C GLU A 91 5.63 -3.66 -6.83
N PRO A 92 4.91 -2.55 -6.57
CA PRO A 92 3.70 -2.24 -7.32
C PRO A 92 4.01 -2.03 -8.81
N ASP A 93 2.98 -2.23 -9.63
CA ASP A 93 2.98 -2.05 -11.07
C ASP A 93 3.26 -0.58 -11.43
N ALA A 94 3.33 -0.26 -12.73
CA ALA A 94 3.68 1.08 -13.21
C ALA A 94 2.74 2.19 -12.71
N ASP A 95 1.49 1.84 -12.35
CA ASP A 95 0.50 2.74 -11.77
C ASP A 95 0.75 3.07 -10.28
N LYS A 96 1.72 2.40 -9.64
CA LYS A 96 2.10 2.52 -8.23
C LYS A 96 0.99 2.18 -7.24
N VAL A 97 -0.14 1.62 -7.68
CA VAL A 97 -1.31 1.30 -6.83
C VAL A 97 -1.78 -0.13 -6.98
N THR A 98 -1.37 -0.83 -8.03
CA THR A 98 -1.72 -2.24 -8.29
C THR A 98 -0.53 -3.15 -8.07
N ILE A 99 -0.78 -4.36 -7.58
CA ILE A 99 0.17 -5.46 -7.51
C ILE A 99 -0.43 -6.65 -8.27
N SER A 100 0.09 -6.90 -9.46
CA SER A 100 -0.32 -8.04 -10.30
C SER A 100 0.61 -9.25 -10.20
N THR A 101 1.77 -9.09 -9.55
CA THR A 101 2.69 -10.20 -9.25
C THR A 101 2.27 -10.89 -7.96
N ALA A 102 2.30 -12.23 -7.95
CA ALA A 102 1.92 -12.99 -6.76
C ALA A 102 2.87 -12.74 -5.59
N LEU A 103 2.31 -12.61 -4.39
CA LEU A 103 3.08 -12.62 -3.15
C LEU A 103 3.77 -13.98 -2.97
N VAL A 104 4.94 -14.00 -2.33
CA VAL A 104 5.71 -15.24 -2.13
C VAL A 104 5.82 -15.53 -0.64
N PRO A 105 4.96 -16.39 -0.08
CA PRO A 105 5.15 -16.94 1.25
C PRO A 105 6.39 -17.85 1.30
N LYS A 106 6.97 -17.97 2.49
CA LYS A 106 7.97 -19.01 2.78
C LYS A 106 7.36 -20.40 2.59
N ALA A 107 8.20 -21.39 2.30
CA ALA A 107 7.78 -22.79 2.16
C ALA A 107 6.93 -23.26 3.36
N GLY A 108 5.76 -23.86 3.08
CA GLY A 108 4.79 -24.34 4.08
C GLY A 108 3.97 -23.26 4.78
N CYS A 109 4.19 -21.99 4.43
CA CYS A 109 3.39 -20.86 4.88
C CYS A 109 2.45 -20.41 3.76
N GLY A 110 1.43 -19.63 4.13
CA GLY A 110 0.47 -19.09 3.18
C GLY A 110 -0.61 -18.31 3.91
N PHE A 111 -1.44 -17.63 3.14
CA PHE A 111 -2.57 -16.90 3.67
C PHE A 111 -3.63 -17.85 4.24
N VAL A 112 -4.18 -17.47 5.39
CA VAL A 112 -5.27 -18.20 6.05
C VAL A 112 -6.55 -17.38 5.91
N PRO A 113 -7.64 -17.94 5.37
CA PRO A 113 -8.93 -17.26 5.31
C PRO A 113 -9.53 -17.17 6.70
N TRP A 114 -10.10 -16.01 7.03
CA TRP A 114 -10.85 -15.77 8.25
C TRP A 114 -12.33 -15.66 7.92
N ALA A 115 -13.16 -16.47 8.58
CA ALA A 115 -14.60 -16.38 8.49
C ALA A 115 -15.12 -15.36 9.52
N PHE A 116 -15.92 -14.39 9.09
CA PHE A 116 -16.52 -13.37 9.96
C PHE A 116 -18.00 -13.19 9.62
N ALA A 117 -18.73 -12.41 10.42
CA ALA A 117 -20.15 -12.16 10.17
C ALA A 117 -20.33 -11.39 8.85
N ALA A 118 -21.33 -11.76 8.06
CA ALA A 118 -21.70 -11.00 6.87
C ALA A 118 -21.95 -9.51 7.22
N ASP A 119 -21.60 -8.63 6.29
CA ASP A 119 -21.77 -7.18 6.39
C ASP A 119 -21.07 -6.52 7.58
N SER A 120 -20.06 -7.19 8.17
CA SER A 120 -19.32 -6.65 9.33
C SER A 120 -17.89 -6.26 9.03
N GLY A 121 -17.41 -6.53 7.83
CA GLY A 121 -16.06 -6.24 7.43
C GLY A 121 -15.92 -4.89 6.72
N GLU A 122 -14.90 -4.12 7.07
CA GLU A 122 -14.60 -2.80 6.53
C GLU A 122 -13.10 -2.67 6.22
N ILE A 123 -12.77 -2.02 5.10
CA ILE A 123 -11.43 -1.47 4.85
C ILE A 123 -11.55 0.05 4.87
N ASN A 124 -10.77 0.67 5.74
CA ASN A 124 -10.64 2.10 5.85
C ASN A 124 -9.17 2.50 5.66
N HIS A 125 -8.95 3.68 5.10
CA HIS A 125 -7.63 4.28 5.03
C HIS A 125 -7.76 5.78 5.18
N LYS A 126 -6.86 6.37 5.95
CA LYS A 126 -6.88 7.81 6.24
C LYS A 126 -5.50 8.40 6.01
N SER A 127 -5.43 9.44 5.19
CA SER A 127 -4.24 10.28 5.14
C SER A 127 -4.30 11.33 6.24
N SER A 128 -3.21 11.53 6.97
CA SER A 128 -3.07 12.54 8.01
C SER A 128 -1.67 13.13 8.03
N GLY A 129 -1.55 14.39 8.44
CA GLY A 129 -0.28 15.14 8.48
C GLY A 129 -0.25 16.29 7.49
N ASP A 130 0.75 17.16 7.65
CA ASP A 130 0.93 18.33 6.81
C ASP A 130 1.44 17.98 5.40
N ALA A 131 1.25 18.89 4.44
CA ALA A 131 1.78 18.73 3.09
C ALA A 131 3.30 18.48 3.15
N GLY A 132 3.75 17.37 2.56
CA GLY A 132 5.15 16.93 2.59
C GLY A 132 5.53 16.02 3.77
N SER A 133 4.65 15.78 4.73
CA SER A 133 4.83 14.82 5.84
C SER A 133 3.58 13.97 6.08
N GLN A 134 2.83 13.68 5.01
CA GLN A 134 1.63 12.87 5.11
C GLN A 134 1.98 11.42 5.44
N SER A 135 1.18 10.86 6.32
CA SER A 135 1.17 9.47 6.70
C SER A 135 -0.19 8.88 6.39
N ILE A 136 -0.22 7.67 5.88
CA ILE A 136 -1.45 6.96 5.60
C ILE A 136 -1.62 5.87 6.66
N SER A 137 -2.81 5.81 7.26
CA SER A 137 -3.24 4.68 8.08
C SER A 137 -4.01 3.68 7.22
N HIS A 138 -3.79 2.40 7.46
CA HIS A 138 -4.62 1.31 6.94
C HIS A 138 -5.32 0.67 8.12
N ASP A 139 -6.64 0.60 8.06
CA ASP A 139 -7.49 0.00 9.08
C ASP A 139 -8.41 -1.02 8.41
N LEU A 140 -8.32 -2.28 8.83
CA LEU A 140 -9.21 -3.33 8.36
C LEU A 140 -9.88 -3.96 9.57
N SER A 141 -11.20 -3.92 9.64
CA SER A 141 -11.95 -4.46 10.77
C SER A 141 -12.99 -5.48 10.34
N VAL A 142 -13.18 -6.52 11.16
CA VAL A 142 -14.21 -7.55 10.97
C VAL A 142 -14.80 -7.95 12.32
N TYR A 143 -16.07 -8.37 12.35
CA TYR A 143 -16.71 -8.88 13.56
C TYR A 143 -16.86 -10.39 13.52
N ILE A 144 -16.35 -11.09 14.53
CA ILE A 144 -16.58 -12.53 14.70
C ILE A 144 -17.60 -12.75 15.82
N PRO A 145 -18.77 -13.34 15.52
CA PRO A 145 -19.80 -13.57 16.52
C PRO A 145 -19.40 -14.73 17.43
N ARG A 146 -19.65 -14.55 18.73
CA ARG A 146 -19.40 -15.51 19.82
C ARG A 146 -17.92 -15.88 19.99
N GLY A 147 -17.41 -15.67 21.20
CA GLY A 147 -16.12 -16.23 21.60
C GLY A 147 -16.16 -17.75 21.63
N SER A 148 -15.09 -18.39 21.17
CA SER A 148 -14.86 -19.82 21.31
C SER A 148 -13.40 -20.03 21.73
N ALA A 149 -13.09 -21.17 22.38
CA ALA A 149 -11.71 -21.48 22.74
C ALA A 149 -10.76 -21.48 21.53
N THR A 150 -11.27 -21.85 20.34
CA THR A 150 -10.52 -21.78 19.09
C THR A 150 -10.25 -20.33 18.68
N THR A 151 -11.26 -19.45 18.76
CA THR A 151 -11.11 -18.01 18.49
C THR A 151 -10.09 -17.40 19.45
N ASP A 152 -10.17 -17.71 20.75
CA ASP A 152 -9.26 -17.20 21.76
C ASP A 152 -7.83 -17.70 21.55
N ALA A 153 -7.64 -18.94 21.10
CA ALA A 153 -6.33 -19.45 20.72
C ALA A 153 -5.74 -18.71 19.52
N VAL A 154 -6.56 -18.36 18.52
CA VAL A 154 -6.14 -17.52 17.38
C VAL A 154 -5.76 -16.12 17.86
N ILE A 155 -6.57 -15.50 18.71
CA ILE A 155 -6.27 -14.19 19.32
C ILE A 155 -4.91 -14.24 20.02
N GLN A 156 -4.71 -15.19 20.92
CA GLN A 156 -3.46 -15.35 21.67
C GLN A 156 -2.26 -15.54 20.75
N ALA A 157 -2.41 -16.32 19.68
CA ALA A 157 -1.35 -16.52 18.70
C ALA A 157 -1.07 -15.27 17.85
N ALA A 158 -2.05 -14.38 17.71
CA ALA A 158 -1.99 -13.17 16.89
C ALA A 158 -1.54 -11.92 17.67
N LEU A 159 -1.61 -11.94 19.01
CA LEU A 159 -1.15 -10.83 19.87
C LEU A 159 0.30 -10.43 19.55
N ASN A 160 0.52 -9.12 19.47
CA ASN A 160 1.82 -8.51 19.14
C ASN A 160 2.40 -8.95 17.79
N GLY A 161 1.57 -9.51 16.90
CA GLY A 161 1.98 -9.88 15.56
C GLY A 161 1.90 -8.69 14.58
N ASP A 162 2.82 -8.70 13.62
CA ASP A 162 2.73 -7.91 12.39
C ASP A 162 2.16 -8.78 11.27
N PHE A 163 1.16 -8.28 10.57
CA PHE A 163 0.45 -9.00 9.53
C PHE A 163 0.48 -8.27 8.19
N VAL A 164 0.28 -9.03 7.13
CA VAL A 164 -0.17 -8.52 5.83
C VAL A 164 -1.53 -9.16 5.59
N VAL A 165 -2.52 -8.34 5.24
CA VAL A 165 -3.90 -8.79 5.09
C VAL A 165 -4.42 -8.45 3.71
N ILE A 166 -5.20 -9.36 3.13
CA ILE A 166 -5.88 -9.18 1.85
C ILE A 166 -7.38 -9.27 2.12
N GLY A 167 -8.08 -8.16 1.93
CA GLY A 167 -9.54 -8.11 1.99
C GLY A 167 -10.12 -8.06 0.58
N ARG A 168 -11.19 -8.81 0.33
CA ARG A 168 -12.00 -8.67 -0.89
C ARG A 168 -13.25 -7.87 -0.58
N ASP A 169 -13.50 -6.80 -1.33
CA ASP A 169 -14.73 -6.02 -1.23
C ASP A 169 -15.90 -6.68 -1.99
N SER A 170 -17.12 -6.22 -1.74
CA SER A 170 -18.33 -6.70 -2.42
C SER A 170 -18.34 -6.44 -3.94
N ASN A 171 -17.45 -5.57 -4.43
CA ASN A 171 -17.24 -5.33 -5.86
C ASN A 171 -16.25 -6.33 -6.48
N GLY A 172 -15.70 -7.25 -5.68
CA GLY A 172 -14.74 -8.27 -6.11
C GLY A 172 -13.28 -7.82 -6.13
N ASN A 173 -13.00 -6.55 -5.80
CA ASN A 173 -11.63 -6.05 -5.75
C ASN A 173 -10.93 -6.56 -4.50
N GLN A 174 -9.67 -6.92 -4.63
CA GLN A 174 -8.83 -7.30 -3.49
C GLN A 174 -7.92 -6.14 -3.15
N ARG A 175 -7.79 -5.84 -1.85
CA ARG A 175 -6.90 -4.80 -1.35
C ARG A 175 -5.94 -5.40 -0.32
N ILE A 176 -4.67 -5.02 -0.42
CA ILE A 176 -3.63 -5.38 0.54
C ILE A 176 -3.46 -4.24 1.54
N ALA A 177 -3.52 -4.56 2.84
CA ALA A 177 -3.06 -3.67 3.91
C ALA A 177 -1.81 -4.26 4.57
N GLY A 178 -0.83 -3.37 4.80
CA GLY A 178 0.52 -3.75 5.20
C GLY A 178 1.44 -4.05 4.02
N ASP A 179 2.75 -4.03 4.28
CA ASP A 179 3.81 -4.32 3.33
C ASP A 179 4.95 -5.14 4.00
N LYS A 180 5.99 -5.47 3.24
CA LYS A 180 7.14 -6.24 3.74
C LYS A 180 7.90 -5.56 4.90
N ARG A 181 8.00 -4.24 4.85
CA ARG A 181 8.71 -3.39 5.82
C ARG A 181 7.85 -3.09 7.04
N ARG A 182 6.55 -2.87 6.86
CA ARG A 182 5.59 -2.49 7.89
C ARG A 182 4.31 -3.32 7.78
N GLY A 183 4.06 -4.14 8.79
CA GLY A 183 2.81 -4.88 8.87
C GLY A 183 1.73 -4.04 9.53
N VAL A 184 0.48 -4.47 9.37
CA VAL A 184 -0.62 -4.05 10.23
C VAL A 184 -0.59 -4.84 11.53
N LYS A 185 -0.87 -4.17 12.64
CA LYS A 185 -0.95 -4.73 13.98
C LYS A 185 -2.32 -5.31 14.22
N PHE A 186 -2.36 -6.42 14.94
CA PHE A 186 -3.62 -7.03 15.35
C PHE A 186 -4.10 -6.45 16.69
N GLU A 187 -5.33 -5.96 16.68
CA GLU A 187 -6.09 -5.48 17.82
C GLU A 187 -7.41 -6.27 17.91
N HIS A 188 -7.90 -6.45 19.14
CA HIS A 188 -9.20 -7.08 19.36
C HIS A 188 -9.93 -6.40 20.51
N ASP A 189 -11.25 -6.30 20.39
CA ASP A 189 -12.14 -5.79 21.44
C ASP A 189 -13.30 -6.78 21.63
N TYR A 190 -13.29 -7.52 22.73
CA TYR A 190 -14.33 -8.49 23.05
C TYR A 190 -15.45 -7.84 23.85
N LYS A 191 -16.67 -7.97 23.34
CA LYS A 191 -17.88 -7.48 23.99
C LYS A 191 -18.82 -8.66 24.24
N SER A 192 -19.01 -9.02 25.51
CA SER A 192 -19.99 -10.03 25.92
C SER A 192 -21.44 -9.54 25.84
N GLY A 193 -21.63 -8.22 25.69
CA GLY A 193 -22.92 -7.57 25.84
C GLY A 193 -23.28 -7.31 27.32
N LYS A 194 -23.96 -6.19 27.58
CA LYS A 194 -24.51 -5.82 28.90
C LYS A 194 -26.01 -6.11 28.98
N LYS A 195 -26.71 -6.04 27.85
CA LYS A 195 -28.15 -6.30 27.70
C LYS A 195 -28.37 -7.55 26.86
N GLY A 196 -29.53 -8.19 27.00
CA GLY A 196 -29.87 -9.41 26.24
C GLY A 196 -29.92 -9.23 24.71
N ASN A 197 -30.01 -8.00 24.21
CA ASN A 197 -30.00 -7.68 22.78
C ASN A 197 -28.61 -7.26 22.26
N ASP A 198 -27.62 -7.14 23.14
CA ASP A 198 -26.27 -6.77 22.71
C ASP A 198 -25.62 -7.95 21.98
N LYS A 199 -24.94 -7.68 20.87
CA LYS A 199 -24.24 -8.73 20.12
C LYS A 199 -23.04 -9.23 20.92
N ASN A 200 -23.01 -10.52 21.23
CA ASN A 200 -21.85 -11.18 21.84
C ASN A 200 -20.85 -11.59 20.75
N GLY A 201 -19.64 -11.04 20.81
CA GLY A 201 -18.56 -11.38 19.89
C GLY A 201 -17.33 -10.51 20.06
N THR A 202 -16.42 -10.60 19.10
CA THR A 202 -15.15 -9.88 19.11
C THR A 202 -15.01 -9.06 17.85
N ASP A 203 -14.74 -7.77 18.01
CA ASP A 203 -14.28 -6.90 16.94
C ASP A 203 -12.78 -7.17 16.74
N PHE A 204 -12.39 -7.62 15.55
CA PHE A 204 -10.99 -7.74 15.15
C PHE A 204 -10.60 -6.58 14.26
N LYS A 205 -9.46 -5.98 14.55
CA LYS A 205 -8.93 -4.85 13.80
C LYS A 205 -7.47 -5.09 13.45
N PHE A 206 -7.13 -4.85 12.19
CA PHE A 206 -5.79 -4.77 11.69
C PHE A 206 -5.48 -3.31 11.38
N SER A 207 -4.69 -2.66 12.22
CA SER A 207 -4.38 -1.24 12.13
C SER A 207 -2.90 -1.02 11.89
N GLY A 208 -2.54 -0.07 11.03
CA GLY A 208 -1.16 0.35 10.88
C GLY A 208 -1.08 1.78 10.40
N GLU A 209 -0.01 2.46 10.80
CA GLU A 209 0.22 3.87 10.46
C GLU A 209 1.59 4.08 9.84
N GLY A 210 1.76 5.25 9.22
CA GLY A 210 3.03 5.65 8.63
C GLY A 210 3.30 4.99 7.29
N PHE A 211 2.28 4.45 6.62
CA PHE A 211 2.43 4.04 5.24
C PHE A 211 2.59 5.27 4.34
N THR A 212 3.37 5.12 3.28
CA THR A 212 3.55 6.15 2.25
C THR A 212 2.64 5.94 1.05
N HIS A 213 1.75 4.94 1.11
CA HIS A 213 0.85 4.55 0.05
C HIS A 213 -0.52 4.17 0.62
N VAL A 214 -1.56 4.27 -0.21
CA VAL A 214 -2.88 3.70 0.07
C VAL A 214 -2.82 2.17 -0.02
N PRO A 215 -3.83 1.44 0.49
CA PRO A 215 -3.91 -0.01 0.28
C PRO A 215 -3.81 -0.35 -1.22
N TYR A 216 -2.92 -1.27 -1.58
CA TYR A 216 -2.73 -1.67 -2.98
C TYR A 216 -3.89 -2.51 -3.47
N TYR A 217 -4.29 -2.35 -4.73
CA TYR A 217 -5.13 -3.32 -5.42
C TYR A 217 -4.31 -4.58 -5.73
N TYR A 218 -4.86 -5.76 -5.46
CA TYR A 218 -4.20 -7.03 -5.72
C TYR A 218 -4.99 -7.84 -6.73
N THR A 219 -4.33 -8.26 -7.80
CA THR A 219 -5.01 -8.97 -8.91
C THR A 219 -4.49 -10.38 -9.13
N ALA A 220 -3.38 -10.75 -8.49
CA ALA A 220 -2.85 -12.11 -8.54
C ALA A 220 -3.65 -13.09 -7.66
N ALA A 221 -3.39 -14.38 -7.85
CA ALA A 221 -3.94 -15.40 -6.97
C ALA A 221 -3.38 -15.25 -5.54
N ILE A 222 -4.24 -15.41 -4.53
CA ILE A 222 -3.80 -15.42 -3.13
C ILE A 222 -3.12 -16.77 -2.85
N PRO A 223 -1.84 -16.78 -2.41
CA PRO A 223 -1.14 -18.02 -2.09
C PRO A 223 -1.63 -18.55 -0.74
N LEU A 224 -2.67 -19.38 -0.78
CA LEU A 224 -3.28 -19.98 0.41
C LEU A 224 -2.34 -20.98 1.08
N LYS A 225 -2.42 -21.08 2.40
CA LYS A 225 -1.72 -22.13 3.14
C LYS A 225 -2.30 -23.49 2.75
N ALA A 226 -1.43 -24.38 2.26
CA ALA A 226 -1.77 -25.76 1.92
C ALA A 226 -2.15 -26.60 3.16
#